data_AF-A0A6P1A5F9-F1
#
_entry.id   AF-A0A6P1A5F9-F1
#
_cell.length_a   1.000
_cell.length_b   1.000
_cell.length_c   1.000
_cell.angle_alpha   90.00
_cell.angle_beta   90.00
_cell.angle_gamma   90.00
#
_symmetry.space_group_name_H-M   'P 1'
#
loop_
_entity.id
_entity.type
_entity.pdbx_description
1 polymer ?
#
loop_
_entity_poly.entity_id
_entity_poly.type
_entity_poly.pdbx_seq_one_letter_code
_entity_poly.pdbx_strand_id
1 'polypeptide(L)'
;MFKMGSKSLSFVNNSLTAAQSNPKILPASFDLDEFVRDYQLAVTLTDVLFQLRQLTEKVDDTLMAVSSEAMNSSLQVYDYIKTAAKRTPGLKTIAESLGKRFKKVNRNKSAKANSQA
;
A
#
# COMPACT_ATOMS: atom_id res chain seq x y z
N MET A 1 0.00 13.56 21.26
CA MET A 1 0.53 14.03 19.96
C MET A 1 -0.66 14.48 19.11
N PHE A 2 -0.61 15.68 18.52
CA PHE A 2 -1.71 16.20 17.69
C PHE A 2 -1.46 15.87 16.21
N LYS A 3 -2.53 15.54 15.47
CA LYS A 3 -2.48 15.33 14.03
C LYS A 3 -3.23 16.46 13.34
N MET A 4 -2.61 17.06 12.32
CA MET A 4 -3.22 18.14 11.57
C MET A 4 -4.14 17.58 10.48
N GLY A 5 -5.38 17.27 10.85
CA GLY A 5 -6.47 17.08 9.88
C GLY A 5 -6.98 18.43 9.35
N SER A 6 -7.93 18.41 8.41
CA SER A 6 -8.46 19.64 7.78
C SER A 6 -8.92 20.71 8.78
N LYS A 7 -9.70 20.33 9.80
CA LYS A 7 -10.16 21.25 10.85
C LYS A 7 -9.01 21.84 11.67
N SER A 8 -8.00 21.02 11.99
CA SER A 8 -6.82 21.46 12.73
C SER A 8 -5.96 22.40 11.88
N LEU A 9 -5.85 22.15 10.57
CA LEU A 9 -5.11 23.02 9.64
C LEU A 9 -5.71 24.43 9.59
N SER A 10 -7.04 24.54 9.48
CA SER A 10 -7.73 25.84 9.51
C SER A 10 -7.50 26.59 10.82
N PHE A 11 -7.57 25.89 11.96
CA PHE A 11 -7.31 26.50 13.26
C PHE A 11 -5.87 27.00 13.38
N VAL A 12 -4.88 26.20 12.98
CA VAL A 12 -3.46 26.58 13.05
C VAL A 12 -3.17 27.76 12.12
N ASN A 13 -3.70 27.75 10.90
CA ASN A 13 -3.54 28.87 9.95
C ASN A 13 -4.15 30.18 10.48
N ASN A 14 -5.36 30.12 11.05
CA ASN A 14 -6.00 31.28 11.65
C ASN A 14 -5.21 31.80 12.86
N SER A 15 -4.68 30.89 13.68
CA SER A 15 -3.83 31.24 14.83
C SER A 15 -2.54 31.91 14.37
N LEU A 16 -1.89 31.39 13.33
CA LEU A 16 -0.68 31.99 12.75
C LEU A 16 -0.97 33.38 12.19
N THR A 17 -2.06 33.54 11.44
CA THR A 17 -2.49 34.83 10.88
C THR A 17 -2.74 35.85 11.99
N ALA A 18 -3.43 35.44 13.07
CA ALA A 18 -3.68 36.31 14.22
C ALA A 18 -2.37 36.71 14.93
N ALA A 19 -1.45 35.77 15.13
CA ALA A 19 -0.15 36.00 15.76
C ALA A 19 0.73 36.95 14.93
N GLN A 20 0.80 36.76 13.61
CA GLN A 20 1.56 37.62 12.69
C GLN A 20 0.97 39.03 12.58
N SER A 21 -0.36 39.16 12.62
CA SER A 21 -1.04 40.46 12.57
C SER A 21 -0.93 41.23 13.88
N ASN A 22 -0.71 40.53 15.00
CA ASN A 22 -0.72 41.10 16.35
C ASN A 22 0.51 40.67 17.17
N PRO A 23 1.76 40.82 16.68
CA PRO A 23 2.93 40.20 17.30
C PRO A 23 3.17 40.67 18.75
N LYS A 24 2.71 41.87 19.11
CA LYS A 24 2.86 42.44 20.46
C LYS A 24 2.03 41.74 21.54
N ILE A 25 1.05 40.91 21.18
CA ILE A 25 0.27 40.12 22.17
C ILE A 25 1.04 38.89 22.65
N LEU A 26 2.07 38.49 21.90
CA LEU A 26 2.87 37.32 22.20
C LEU A 26 3.90 37.67 23.27
N PRO A 27 4.15 36.78 24.25
CA PRO A 27 5.25 36.98 25.19
C PRO A 27 6.58 36.94 24.44
N ALA A 28 7.60 37.63 24.97
CA ALA A 28 8.94 37.68 24.36
C ALA A 28 9.60 36.29 24.22
N SER A 29 9.13 35.29 24.97
CA SER A 29 9.59 33.91 24.90
C SER A 29 8.94 33.09 23.78
N PHE A 30 7.94 33.62 23.07
CA PHE A 30 7.29 32.90 21.97
C PHE A 30 8.06 33.10 20.66
N ASP A 31 8.55 32.01 20.07
CA ASP A 31 9.21 32.04 18.77
C ASP A 31 8.18 31.99 17.63
N LEU A 32 7.78 33.16 17.14
CA LEU A 32 6.84 33.27 16.03
C LEU A 32 7.43 32.74 14.73
N ASP A 33 8.74 32.85 14.52
CA ASP A 33 9.37 32.37 13.30
C ASP A 33 9.45 30.83 13.28
N GLU A 34 9.66 30.19 14.42
CA GLU A 34 9.53 28.74 14.58
C GLU A 34 8.11 28.28 14.26
N PHE A 35 7.10 28.97 14.78
CA PHE A 35 5.71 28.64 14.49
C PHE A 35 5.39 28.75 12.98
N VAL A 36 5.91 29.77 12.30
CA VAL A 36 5.80 29.91 10.84
C VAL A 36 6.46 28.72 10.13
N ARG A 37 7.70 28.38 10.48
CA ARG A 37 8.47 27.29 9.86
C ARG A 37 7.75 25.96 10.02
N ASP A 38 7.26 25.66 11.20
CA ASP A 38 6.57 24.40 11.49
C ASP A 38 5.24 24.29 10.74
N TYR A 39 4.47 25.37 10.66
CA TYR A 39 3.24 25.40 9.87
C TYR A 39 3.53 25.13 8.38
N GLN A 40 4.51 25.83 7.81
CA GLN A 40 4.90 25.67 6.40
C GLN A 40 5.40 24.25 6.11
N LEU A 41 6.21 23.68 7.01
CA LEU A 41 6.69 22.31 6.89
C LEU A 41 5.52 21.32 6.93
N ALA A 42 4.57 21.49 7.85
CA ALA A 42 3.43 20.61 7.99
C ALA A 42 2.50 20.66 6.77
N VAL A 43 2.30 21.83 6.16
CA VAL A 43 1.58 21.98 4.88
C VAL A 43 2.32 21.24 3.76
N THR A 44 3.63 21.50 3.62
CA THR A 44 4.46 20.89 2.57
C THR A 44 4.46 19.36 2.67
N LEU A 45 4.63 18.81 3.87
CA LEU A 45 4.62 17.36 4.08
C LEU A 45 3.24 16.74 3.84
N THR A 46 2.16 17.50 4.04
CA THR A 46 0.81 17.03 3.71
C THR A 46 0.65 16.83 2.20
N ASP A 47 1.17 17.75 1.40
CA ASP A 47 1.15 17.66 -0.06
C ASP A 47 2.03 16.52 -0.58
N VAL A 48 3.24 16.38 -0.03
CA VAL A 48 4.14 15.25 -0.33
C VAL A 48 3.46 13.92 -0.01
N LEU A 49 2.82 13.80 1.17
CA LEU A 49 2.10 12.58 1.55
C LEU A 49 0.95 12.28 0.59
N PHE A 50 0.23 13.30 0.12
CA PHE A 50 -0.83 13.12 -0.87
C PHE A 50 -0.31 12.58 -2.20
N GLN A 51 0.82 13.10 -2.69
CA GLN A 51 1.47 12.61 -3.90
C GLN A 51 1.99 11.17 -3.74
N LEU A 52 2.61 10.85 -2.60
CA LEU A 52 3.08 9.51 -2.30
C LEU A 52 1.94 8.49 -2.30
N ARG A 53 0.77 8.84 -1.74
CA ARG A 53 -0.40 7.96 -1.75
C ARG A 53 -0.88 7.64 -3.16
N GLN A 54 -0.96 8.65 -4.03
CA GLN A 54 -1.34 8.44 -5.43
C GLN A 54 -0.31 7.58 -6.19
N LEU A 55 0.98 7.78 -5.92
CA LEU A 55 2.03 6.94 -6.50
C LEU A 55 1.92 5.50 -6.01
N THR A 56 1.71 5.29 -4.71
CA THR A 56 1.52 3.96 -4.12
C THR A 56 0.33 3.24 -4.74
N GLU A 57 -0.80 3.92 -4.93
CA GLU A 57 -1.98 3.36 -5.60
C GLU A 57 -1.65 2.87 -7.01
N LYS A 58 -1.00 3.71 -7.83
CA LYS A 58 -0.57 3.32 -9.19
C LYS A 58 0.39 2.14 -9.21
N VAL A 59 1.31 2.08 -8.24
CA VAL A 59 2.25 0.97 -8.10
C VAL A 59 1.50 -0.31 -7.70
N ASP A 60 0.54 -0.23 -6.79
CA ASP A 60 -0.27 -1.37 -6.35
C ASP A 60 -1.13 -1.92 -7.50
N ASP A 61 -1.79 -1.05 -8.25
CA ASP A 61 -2.56 -1.42 -9.45
C ASP A 61 -1.68 -2.12 -10.49
N THR A 62 -0.49 -1.56 -10.75
CA THR A 62 0.47 -2.16 -11.69
C THR A 62 0.94 -3.52 -11.18
N LEU A 63 1.27 -3.62 -9.89
CA LEU A 63 1.70 -4.86 -9.27
C LEU A 63 0.62 -5.93 -9.38
N MET A 64 -0.66 -5.57 -9.16
CA MET A 64 -1.79 -6.47 -9.32
C MET A 64 -1.90 -6.97 -10.77
N ALA A 65 -1.83 -6.07 -11.75
CA ALA A 65 -1.92 -6.42 -13.16
C ALA A 65 -0.80 -7.37 -13.60
N VAL A 66 0.46 -7.00 -13.36
CA VAL A 66 1.61 -7.83 -13.79
C VAL A 66 1.70 -9.14 -13.02
N SER A 67 1.27 -9.17 -11.75
CA SER A 67 1.19 -10.42 -10.97
C SER A 67 0.15 -11.37 -11.53
N SER A 68 -0.98 -10.85 -12.00
CA SER A 68 -2.02 -11.65 -12.67
C SER A 68 -1.50 -12.26 -13.97
N GLU A 69 -0.80 -11.47 -14.79
CA GLU A 69 -0.19 -11.94 -16.04
C GLU A 69 0.89 -13.00 -15.80
N ALA A 70 1.79 -12.76 -14.85
CA ALA A 70 2.83 -13.71 -14.46
C ALA A 70 2.21 -15.01 -13.93
N MET A 71 1.13 -14.89 -13.16
CA MET A 71 0.37 -16.03 -12.65
C MET A 71 -0.25 -16.85 -13.78
N ASN A 72 -0.93 -16.21 -14.73
CA ASN A 72 -1.54 -16.89 -15.88
C ASN A 72 -0.47 -17.60 -16.74
N SER A 73 0.66 -16.93 -16.99
CA SER A 73 1.79 -17.50 -17.72
C SER A 73 2.36 -18.74 -17.00
N SER A 74 2.46 -18.68 -15.67
CA SER A 74 2.91 -19.81 -14.84
C SER A 74 1.97 -21.00 -14.92
N LEU A 75 0.65 -20.77 -15.01
CA LEU A 75 -0.33 -21.84 -15.21
C LEU A 75 -0.16 -22.52 -16.58
N GLN A 76 0.04 -21.75 -17.64
CA GLN A 76 0.29 -22.30 -18.98
C GLN A 76 1.55 -23.15 -19.02
N VAL A 77 2.65 -22.66 -18.43
CA VAL A 77 3.90 -23.42 -18.30
C VAL A 77 3.68 -24.72 -17.55
N TYR A 78 2.91 -24.69 -16.45
CA TYR A 78 2.57 -25.90 -15.71
C TYR A 78 1.80 -26.91 -16.58
N ASP A 79 0.83 -26.46 -17.37
CA ASP A 79 0.07 -27.32 -18.26
C ASP A 79 0.94 -27.95 -19.37
N TYR A 80 1.88 -27.18 -19.93
CA TYR A 80 2.87 -27.71 -20.88
C TYR A 80 3.78 -28.76 -20.23
N ILE A 81 4.34 -28.47 -19.05
CA ILE A 81 5.20 -29.41 -18.31
C ILE A 81 4.43 -30.68 -17.98
N LYS A 82 3.19 -30.56 -17.47
CA LYS A 82 2.32 -31.69 -17.15
C LYS A 82 2.02 -32.54 -18.39
N THR A 83 1.83 -31.90 -19.54
CA THR A 83 1.59 -32.59 -20.82
C THR A 83 2.84 -33.33 -21.29
N ALA A 84 4.00 -32.66 -21.29
CA ALA A 84 5.28 -33.22 -21.70
C ALA A 84 5.77 -34.34 -20.76
N ALA A 85 5.46 -34.27 -19.46
CA ALA A 85 5.77 -35.29 -18.47
C ALA A 85 5.16 -36.68 -18.75
N LYS A 86 4.13 -36.75 -19.61
CA LYS A 86 3.57 -38.02 -20.09
C LYS A 86 4.58 -38.80 -20.95
N ARG A 87 5.48 -38.11 -21.64
CA ARG A 87 6.43 -38.67 -22.61
C ARG A 87 7.89 -38.49 -22.22
N THR A 88 8.19 -37.58 -21.29
CA THR A 88 9.55 -37.25 -20.86
C THR A 88 9.72 -37.57 -19.37
N PRO A 89 10.47 -38.64 -19.00
CA PRO A 89 10.61 -39.09 -17.61
C PRO A 89 11.09 -38.02 -16.63
N GLY A 90 12.03 -37.16 -17.03
CA GLY A 90 12.59 -36.09 -16.19
C GLY A 90 11.62 -34.96 -15.81
N LEU A 91 10.51 -34.80 -16.55
CA LEU A 91 9.54 -33.72 -16.28
C LEU A 91 8.47 -34.10 -15.26
N LYS A 92 8.32 -35.38 -14.89
CA LYS A 92 7.32 -35.83 -13.92
C LYS A 92 7.52 -35.18 -12.55
N THR A 93 8.75 -35.18 -12.04
CA THR A 93 9.07 -34.57 -10.74
C THR A 93 8.83 -33.07 -10.74
N ILE A 94 9.08 -32.38 -11.86
CA ILE A 94 8.82 -30.94 -12.01
C ILE A 94 7.31 -30.67 -12.01
N ALA A 95 6.54 -31.44 -12.78
CA ALA A 95 5.07 -31.35 -12.80
C ALA A 95 4.48 -31.58 -11.40
N GLU A 96 4.94 -32.61 -10.69
CA GLU A 96 4.48 -32.90 -9.32
C GLU A 96 4.82 -31.76 -8.35
N SER A 97 6.01 -31.17 -8.46
CA SER A 97 6.44 -30.05 -7.63
C SER A 97 5.56 -28.82 -7.83
N LEU A 98 5.36 -28.39 -9.08
CA LEU A 98 4.47 -27.26 -9.42
C LEU A 98 3.02 -27.55 -8.99
N GLY A 99 2.57 -28.80 -9.15
CA GLY A 99 1.24 -29.27 -8.78
C GLY A 99 0.93 -29.20 -7.28
N LYS A 100 1.95 -29.10 -6.40
CA LYS A 100 1.75 -28.97 -4.94
C LYS A 100 0.88 -27.76 -4.58
N ARG A 101 0.93 -26.69 -5.39
CA ARG A 101 0.10 -25.51 -5.21
C ARG A 101 -1.40 -25.83 -5.17
N PHE A 102 -1.87 -26.67 -6.09
CA PHE A 102 -3.30 -27.03 -6.19
C PHE A 102 -3.74 -28.02 -5.10
N LYS A 103 -2.82 -28.84 -4.59
CA LYS A 103 -3.11 -29.74 -3.45
C LYS A 103 -3.46 -28.98 -2.18
N LYS A 104 -2.87 -27.79 -1.94
CA LYS A 104 -3.24 -26.90 -0.83
C LYS A 104 -4.61 -26.23 -1.04
N VAL A 105 -4.96 -25.85 -2.27
CA VAL A 105 -6.25 -25.21 -2.58
C VAL A 105 -7.44 -26.14 -2.32
N ASN A 106 -7.32 -27.42 -2.65
CA ASN A 106 -8.41 -28.38 -2.42
C ASN A 106 -8.71 -28.64 -0.93
N ARG A 107 -7.71 -28.59 -0.04
CA ARG A 107 -7.93 -28.77 1.42
C ARG A 107 -8.70 -27.61 2.05
N ASN A 108 -8.49 -26.38 1.56
CA ASN A 108 -9.20 -25.21 2.08
C ASN A 108 -10.66 -25.14 1.58
N LYS A 109 -10.95 -25.69 0.39
CA LYS A 109 -12.32 -25.79 -0.14
C LYS A 109 -13.16 -26.83 0.62
N SER A 110 -12.58 -27.98 0.97
CA SER A 110 -13.25 -29.00 1.79
C SER A 110 -13.48 -28.55 3.24
N ALA A 111 -12.59 -27.75 3.82
CA ALA A 111 -12.76 -27.23 5.18
C ALA A 111 -13.89 -26.18 5.29
N LYS A 112 -14.09 -25.34 4.26
CA LYS A 112 -15.20 -24.38 4.20
C LYS A 112 -16.56 -25.04 3.94
N ALA A 113 -16.59 -26.15 3.22
CA ALA A 113 -17.84 -26.90 2.98
C ALA A 113 -18.36 -27.60 4.25
N ASN A 114 -17.46 -28.07 5.13
CA ASN A 114 -17.82 -28.73 6.39
C ASN A 114 -18.13 -27.78 7.57
N SER A 115 -18.01 -26.46 7.40
CA SER A 115 -18.31 -25.45 8.43
C SER A 115 -19.62 -24.70 8.17
N GLN A 116 -20.36 -25.10 7.14
CA GLN A 116 -21.68 -24.57 6.77
C GLN A 116 -22.77 -25.68 6.77
N ALA A 117 -22.49 -26.83 7.39
CA ALA A 117 -23.41 -27.94 7.56
C ALA A 117 -23.62 -28.23 9.05
#